data_AF-A0A7Y2L0Z7-F1
#
_entry.id   AF-A0A7Y2L0Z7-F1
#
_cell.length_a   1.000
_cell.length_b   1.000
_cell.length_c   1.000
_cell.angle_alpha   90.00
_cell.angle_beta   90.00
_cell.angle_gamma   90.00
#
_symmetry.space_group_name_H-M   'P 1'
#
loop_
_entity.id
_entity.type
_entity.pdbx_description
1 polymer ?
#
loop_
_entity_poly.entity_id
_entity_poly.type
_entity_poly.pdbx_seq_one_letter_code
_entity_poly.pdbx_strand_id
1 'polypeptide(L)' 'MAVEFVSPPQAATEDRFEYYWQQQGEWVEEPNQRRGGESGVQRIRDAGGRLLYAKR' A
#
# COMPACT_ATOMS: atom_id res chain seq x y z
N MET A 1 -1.12 -23.97 -15.67
CA MET A 1 -2.02 -23.30 -14.70
C MET A 1 -2.35 -21.94 -15.28
N ALA A 2 -3.57 -21.72 -15.77
CA ALA A 2 -4.00 -20.40 -16.24
C ALA A 2 -4.67 -19.70 -15.06
N VAL A 3 -4.12 -18.57 -14.62
CA VAL A 3 -4.76 -17.72 -13.61
C VAL A 3 -5.67 -16.76 -14.36
N GLU A 4 -6.98 -16.94 -14.21
CA GLU A 4 -7.95 -15.96 -14.70
C GLU A 4 -7.85 -14.72 -13.81
N PHE A 5 -7.32 -13.63 -14.37
CA PHE A 5 -7.30 -12.34 -13.71
C PHE A 5 -8.67 -11.69 -13.90
N VAL A 6 -9.46 -11.64 -12.84
CA VAL A 6 -10.69 -10.83 -12.82
C VAL A 6 -10.25 -9.39 -12.61
N SER A 7 -10.26 -8.59 -13.69
CA SER A 7 -10.01 -7.16 -13.59
C SER A 7 -11.27 -6.45 -13.07
N PRO A 8 -11.23 -5.85 -11.88
CA PRO A 8 -12.28 -4.92 -11.46
C PRO A 8 -12.30 -3.69 -12.41
N PRO A 9 -13.42 -2.95 -12.46
CA PRO A 9 -13.49 -1.72 -13.26
C PRO A 9 -12.41 -0.72 -12.81
N GLN A 10 -11.56 -0.31 -13.77
CA GLN A 10 -10.32 0.46 -13.54
C GLN A 10 -10.52 1.71 -12.66
N ALA A 11 -11.59 2.48 -12.89
CA ALA A 11 -11.88 3.70 -12.13
C ALA A 11 -12.09 3.44 -10.63
N ALA A 12 -12.77 2.35 -10.27
CA ALA A 12 -13.00 2.02 -8.85
C ALA A 12 -11.72 1.51 -8.14
N THR A 13 -10.74 1.02 -8.91
CA THR A 13 -9.45 0.57 -8.39
C THR A 13 -8.43 1.70 -8.24
N GLU A 14 -8.36 2.64 -9.19
CA GLU A 14 -7.47 3.81 -9.09
C GLU A 14 -7.80 4.65 -7.85
N ASP A 15 -9.08 4.95 -7.63
CA ASP A 15 -9.53 5.71 -6.46
C ASP A 15 -9.14 5.03 -5.13
N ARG A 16 -9.26 3.69 -5.07
CA ARG A 16 -8.94 2.93 -3.86
C ARG A 16 -7.44 2.79 -3.65
N PHE A 17 -6.67 2.56 -4.72
CA PHE A 17 -5.22 2.50 -4.63
C PHE A 17 -4.65 3.83 -4.13
N GLU A 18 -5.02 4.94 -4.78
CA GLU A 18 -4.57 6.28 -4.40
C GLU A 18 -4.97 6.63 -2.96
N TYR A 19 -6.19 6.29 -2.55
CA TYR A 19 -6.65 6.48 -1.18
C TYR A 19 -5.73 5.82 -0.14
N TYR A 20 -5.28 4.59 -0.37
CA TYR A 20 -4.35 3.91 0.55
C TYR A 20 -2.90 4.37 0.34
N TRP A 21 -2.52 4.64 -0.90
CA TRP A 21 -1.16 5.03 -1.25
C TRP A 21 -0.79 6.39 -0.67
N GLN A 22 -1.72 7.33 -0.56
CA GLN A 22 -1.50 8.67 -0.01
C GLN A 22 -1.52 8.73 1.54
N GLN A 23 -1.96 7.66 2.22
CA GLN A 23 -2.01 7.64 3.69
C GLN A 23 -0.62 7.54 4.33
N GLN A 24 -0.28 8.49 5.19
CA GLN A 24 1.00 8.48 5.91
C GLN A 24 0.80 8.08 7.37
N GLY A 25 1.80 7.39 7.91
CA GLY A 25 1.79 6.95 9.30
C GLY A 25 3.20 6.87 9.87
N GLU A 26 3.30 6.31 11.06
CA GLU A 26 4.58 6.13 11.74
C GLU A 26 5.43 5.07 11.03
N TRP A 27 6.72 5.35 10.85
CA TRP A 27 7.66 4.36 10.35
C TRP A 27 7.89 3.29 11.41
N VAL A 28 7.62 2.03 11.05
CA VAL A 28 8.04 0.86 11.84
C VAL A 28 9.33 0.26 11.28
N GLU A 29 9.59 0.51 10.01
CA GLU A 29 10.87 0.33 9.36
C GLU A 29 11.14 1.59 8.52
N GLU A 30 12.14 2.37 8.88
CA GLU A 30 12.54 3.56 8.13
C GLU A 30 12.91 3.22 6.68
N PRO A 31 12.73 4.14 5.73
CA PRO A 31 13.22 3.98 4.37
C PRO A 31 14.71 3.62 4.37
N ASN A 32 15.04 2.48 3.75
CA ASN A 32 16.39 1.94 3.72
C ASN A 32 16.79 1.58 2.28
N GLN A 33 18.06 1.85 1.95
CA GLN A 33 18.62 1.55 0.65
C GLN A 33 18.96 0.05 0.55
N ARG A 34 18.27 -0.67 -0.34
CA ARG A 34 18.52 -2.09 -0.63
C ARG A 34 18.85 -2.29 -2.10
N ARG A 35 19.18 -3.53 -2.49
CA ARG A 35 19.56 -3.89 -3.88
C ARG A 35 18.47 -3.53 -4.93
N GLY A 36 17.21 -3.42 -4.51
CA GLY A 36 16.07 -3.06 -5.36
C GLY A 36 15.62 -1.60 -5.26
N GLY A 37 16.38 -0.74 -4.58
CA GLY A 37 16.00 0.65 -4.31
C GLY A 37 15.72 0.89 -2.82
N GLU A 38 15.15 2.06 -2.54
CA GLU A 38 14.69 2.42 -1.20
C GLU A 38 13.43 1.61 -0.87
N SER A 39 13.33 1.12 0.37
CA SER A 39 12.07 0.61 0.88
C SER A 39 11.96 0.78 2.39
N GLY A 40 10.73 1.02 2.86
CA GLY A 40 10.38 1.07 4.27
C GLY A 40 8.96 0.60 4.53
N VAL A 41 8.56 0.57 5.80
CA VAL A 41 7.21 0.18 6.21
C VAL A 41 6.62 1.20 7.15
N GLN A 42 5.44 1.71 6.80
CA GLN A 42 4.64 2.57 7.66
C GLN A 42 3.48 1.81 8.28
N ARG A 43 3.13 2.21 9.50
CA ARG A 43 1.93 1.78 10.22
C ARG A 43 0.86 2.86 10.08
N ILE A 44 -0.21 2.55 9.35
CA ILE A 44 -1.33 3.46 9.09
C ILE A 44 -2.63 2.93 9.73
N ARG A 45 -3.61 3.81 9.92
CA ARG A 45 -4.97 3.44 10.34
C ARG A 45 -5.95 3.90 9.28
N ASP A 46 -6.83 3.00 8.84
CA ASP A 46 -7.90 3.40 7.92
C ASP A 46 -9.01 4.19 8.66
N ALA A 47 -9.99 4.69 7.90
CA ALA A 47 -11.13 5.43 8.45
C ALA A 47 -11.96 4.63 9.46
N GLY A 48 -11.91 3.30 9.42
CA GLY A 48 -12.56 2.41 10.39
C GLY A 48 -11.70 2.11 11.63
N GLY A 49 -10.51 2.70 11.73
CA GLY A 49 -9.57 2.49 12.83
C GLY A 49 -8.78 1.19 12.73
N ARG A 50 -8.92 0.43 11.62
CA ARG A 50 -8.17 -0.80 11.38
C ARG A 50 -6.69 -0.47 11.20
N LEU A 51 -5.84 -1.24 11.86
CA LEU A 51 -4.38 -1.13 11.71
C LEU A 51 -3.91 -1.81 10.43
N LEU A 52 -3.13 -1.10 9.62
CA LEU A 52 -2.56 -1.58 8.37
C LEU A 52 -1.06 -1.28 8.33
N TYR A 53 -0.33 -2.07 7.55
CA TYR A 53 1.09 -1.88 7.27
C TYR A 53 1.29 -1.67 5.78
N ALA A 54 1.81 -0.51 5.40
CA ALA A 54 2.04 -0.13 4.02
C ALA A 54 3.53 -0.17 3.74
N LYS A 55 3.93 -0.94 2.71
CA LYS A 55 5.28 -0.92 2.19
C LYS A 55 5.42 0.22 1.19
N ARG A 56 6.49 1.00 1.35
CA ARG A 56 6.90 2.05 0.44
C ARG A 56 8.25 1.72 -0.18
#